data_AF-A0AAW5Y9Z8-F1
#
_entry.id   AF-A0AAW5Y9Z8-F1
#
_cell.length_a   1.000
_cell.length_b   1.000
_cell.length_c   1.000
_cell.angle_alpha   90.00
_cell.angle_beta   90.00
_cell.angle_gamma   90.00
#
_symmetry.space_group_name_H-M   'P 1'
#
loop_
_entity.id
_entity.type
_entity.pdbx_description
1 polymer ?
#
loop_
_entity_poly.entity_id
_entity_poly.type
_entity_poly.pdbx_seq_one_letter_code
_entity_poly.pdbx_strand_id
1 'polypeptide(L)'
;MHIKAITIEEIYQEILDGKRNRFPRNTWKSDENNDMAKRVTRYLVTNILKWNEEEIKLHWSNALIVKYRLHGLLKLKYENSPYAMINDVYPNRFKEWEFKMTPLNFWTKEKALQLLRWIIEDEEKLSPQKLLQIYGQKWLNERRLSAPLRVIWDGSPYAMINDLYPNRFKEWEFTKAPNNFWTKEKALQALKWTIEEKEKLNQEQLKNIYEKKWLTQLGLRGAIQLYWNDSPYAMINDLYPNQFKEWEFTKAPNNFWTKEKALDALRWTIEEKEKLTDNQLLQKYTMDWLKRHRLWTPLLRYWNGSPYAMINDLYPNKYEKHSFRGYTNKY
;
A
#
# COMPACT_ATOMS: atom_id res chain seq x y z
N MET A 1 42.60 36.06 50.24
CA MET A 1 42.48 34.86 49.37
C MET A 1 41.08 34.83 48.79
N HIS A 2 40.92 35.11 47.49
CA HIS A 2 39.65 34.83 46.81
C HIS A 2 39.47 33.31 46.76
N ILE A 3 38.53 32.77 47.54
CA ILE A 3 38.09 31.38 47.41
C ILE A 3 37.43 31.28 46.04
N LYS A 4 38.10 30.63 45.09
CA LYS A 4 37.50 30.32 43.78
C LYS A 4 36.34 29.37 44.05
N ALA A 5 35.12 29.84 43.83
CA ALA A 5 33.93 29.01 44.01
C ALA A 5 34.01 27.84 43.01
N ILE A 6 34.03 26.61 43.52
CA ILE A 6 34.06 25.40 42.69
C ILE A 6 32.76 25.37 41.88
N THR A 7 32.87 25.23 40.55
CA THR A 7 31.69 25.17 39.69
C THR A 7 31.04 23.79 39.70
N ILE A 8 29.78 23.71 39.28
CA ILE A 8 29.08 22.42 39.20
C ILE A 8 29.71 21.49 38.16
N GLU A 9 30.28 22.04 37.08
CA GLU A 9 31.00 21.28 36.06
C GLU A 9 32.32 20.71 36.59
N GLU A 10 33.05 21.46 37.42
CA GLU A 10 34.26 20.96 38.10
C GLU A 10 33.92 19.80 39.03
N ILE A 11 32.84 19.93 39.83
CA ILE A 11 32.33 18.83 40.68
C ILE A 11 31.92 17.63 39.82
N TYR A 12 31.28 17.86 38.68
CA TYR A 12 30.89 16.78 37.79
C TYR A 12 32.11 16.08 37.18
N GLN A 13 33.13 16.83 36.77
CA GLN A 13 34.39 16.27 36.28
C GLN A 13 35.10 15.43 37.35
N GLU A 14 35.14 15.88 38.63
CA GLU A 14 35.65 15.07 39.74
C GLU A 14 34.92 13.72 39.89
N ILE A 15 33.61 13.70 39.62
CA ILE A 15 32.80 12.47 39.68
C ILE A 15 33.16 11.53 38.54
N LEU A 16 33.35 12.07 37.34
CA LEU A 16 33.76 11.29 36.17
C LEU A 16 35.21 10.77 36.33
N ASP A 17 36.10 11.56 36.92
CA ASP A 17 37.48 11.19 37.24
C ASP A 17 37.59 10.18 38.40
N GLY A 18 36.50 9.90 39.12
CA GLY A 18 36.49 9.01 40.28
C GLY A 18 37.05 9.62 41.57
N LYS A 19 37.39 10.91 41.57
CA LYS A 19 37.82 11.66 42.78
C LYS A 19 36.68 11.84 43.77
N ARG A 20 35.44 11.80 43.29
CA ARG A 20 34.21 11.96 44.08
C ARG A 20 33.17 10.92 43.68
N ASN A 21 32.48 10.33 44.65
CA ASN A 21 31.47 9.29 44.36
C ASN A 21 30.11 9.83 43.90
N ARG A 22 29.74 11.06 44.29
CA ARG A 22 28.44 11.68 43.99
C ARG A 22 28.47 13.19 44.19
N PHE A 23 27.50 13.88 43.61
CA PHE A 23 27.26 15.30 43.89
C PHE A 23 27.05 15.55 45.40
N PRO A 24 27.42 16.74 45.92
CA PRO A 24 27.11 17.13 47.28
C PRO A 24 25.64 16.88 47.65
N ARG A 25 25.38 16.69 48.94
CA ARG A 25 24.00 16.50 49.42
C ARG A 25 23.18 17.75 49.08
N ASN A 26 21.93 17.52 48.69
CA ASN A 26 20.96 18.57 48.33
C ASN A 26 21.32 19.41 47.09
N THR A 27 22.39 19.14 46.35
CA THR A 27 22.74 19.88 45.12
C THR A 27 21.54 20.10 44.21
N TRP A 28 20.78 19.04 43.91
CA TRP A 28 19.60 19.14 43.04
C TRP A 28 18.38 19.74 43.73
N LYS A 29 18.24 19.60 45.04
CA LYS A 29 17.11 20.21 45.76
C LYS A 29 17.26 21.73 45.84
N SER A 30 18.50 22.22 45.96
CA SER A 30 18.84 23.64 46.01
C SER A 30 18.91 24.31 44.64
N ASP A 31 18.77 23.56 43.54
CA ASP A 31 18.82 24.08 42.17
C ASP A 31 17.44 24.57 41.71
N GLU A 32 16.89 25.60 42.34
CA GLU A 32 15.48 26.02 42.13
C GLU A 32 15.16 26.30 40.65
N ASN A 33 16.07 26.93 39.92
CA ASN A 33 15.89 27.31 38.52
C ASN A 33 16.44 26.29 37.49
N ASN A 34 16.82 25.10 37.95
CA ASN A 34 17.48 24.06 37.14
C ASN A 34 18.74 24.56 36.41
N ASP A 35 19.41 25.62 36.88
CA ASP A 35 20.59 26.17 36.20
C ASP A 35 21.76 25.19 36.27
N MET A 36 21.99 24.60 37.45
CA MET A 36 23.06 23.62 37.63
C MET A 36 22.78 22.35 36.82
N ALA A 37 21.54 21.89 36.80
CA ALA A 37 21.07 20.77 35.98
C ALA A 37 21.32 21.00 34.49
N LYS A 38 20.93 22.17 33.96
CA LYS A 38 21.15 22.53 32.55
C LYS A 38 22.63 22.62 32.21
N ARG A 39 23.44 23.23 33.07
CA ARG A 39 24.89 23.39 32.87
C ARG A 39 25.62 22.05 32.83
N VAL A 40 25.35 21.15 33.77
CA VAL A 40 25.95 19.81 33.79
C VAL A 40 25.55 19.00 32.56
N THR A 41 24.27 19.04 32.19
CA THR A 41 23.77 18.33 31.02
C THR A 41 24.39 18.89 29.73
N ARG A 42 24.48 20.21 29.60
CA ARG A 42 25.14 20.87 28.48
C ARG A 42 26.61 20.46 28.41
N TYR A 43 27.34 20.54 29.52
CA TYR A 43 28.75 20.13 29.59
C TYR A 43 28.95 18.66 29.17
N LEU A 44 28.08 17.74 29.59
CA LEU A 44 28.11 16.36 29.11
C LEU A 44 27.98 16.28 27.59
N VAL A 45 26.99 16.94 27.01
CA VAL A 45 26.71 16.88 25.58
C VAL A 45 27.81 17.58 24.76
N THR A 46 28.23 18.78 25.15
CA THR A 46 29.11 19.63 24.34
C THR A 46 30.60 19.38 24.58
N ASN A 47 31.02 19.12 25.82
CA ASN A 47 32.44 19.05 26.17
C ASN A 47 32.95 17.62 26.26
N ILE A 48 32.16 16.74 26.88
CA ILE A 48 32.56 15.33 27.09
C ILE A 48 32.23 14.49 25.86
N LEU A 49 30.98 14.50 25.41
CA LEU A 49 30.52 13.70 24.27
C LEU A 49 30.82 14.36 22.93
N LYS A 50 30.81 15.70 22.89
CA LYS A 50 31.00 16.51 21.68
C LYS A 50 30.02 16.14 20.56
N TRP A 51 28.78 15.87 20.93
CA TRP A 51 27.76 15.39 20.01
C TRP A 51 27.09 16.50 19.20
N ASN A 52 26.79 16.18 17.94
CA ASN A 52 25.87 16.92 17.10
C ASN A 52 24.41 16.53 17.37
N GLU A 53 23.46 17.18 16.68
CA GLU A 53 22.02 16.92 16.85
C GLU A 53 21.61 15.47 16.54
N GLU A 54 22.17 14.88 15.48
CA GLU A 54 21.82 13.51 15.07
C GLU A 54 22.36 12.48 16.07
N GLU A 55 23.54 12.71 16.63
CA GLU A 55 24.10 11.88 17.70
C GLU A 55 23.26 11.98 18.99
N ILE A 56 22.77 13.16 19.35
CA ILE A 56 21.84 13.34 20.46
C ILE A 56 20.56 12.52 20.22
N LYS A 57 19.94 12.66 19.05
CA LYS A 57 18.72 11.93 18.66
C LYS A 57 18.91 10.40 18.73
N LEU A 58 20.08 9.90 18.32
CA LEU A 58 20.36 8.47 18.22
C LEU A 58 20.77 7.83 19.55
N HIS A 59 21.54 8.55 20.38
CA HIS A 59 22.24 7.96 21.52
C HIS A 59 21.75 8.45 22.89
N TRP A 60 21.07 9.61 22.96
CA TRP A 60 20.56 10.14 24.23
C TRP A 60 19.48 9.22 24.81
N SER A 61 19.76 8.66 25.99
CA SER A 61 18.92 7.62 26.59
C SER A 61 19.13 7.53 28.10
N ASN A 62 18.18 6.88 28.79
CA ASN A 62 18.30 6.57 30.22
C ASN A 62 19.61 5.83 30.55
N ALA A 63 19.97 4.82 29.75
CA ALA A 63 21.20 4.04 29.93
C ALA A 63 22.47 4.89 29.81
N LEU A 64 22.51 5.82 28.85
CA LEU A 64 23.61 6.77 28.69
C LEU A 64 23.73 7.68 29.92
N ILE A 65 22.61 8.26 30.36
CA ILE A 65 22.59 9.20 31.50
C ILE A 65 23.03 8.50 32.79
N VAL A 66 22.64 7.24 32.99
CA VAL A 66 23.12 6.39 34.09
C VAL A 66 24.63 6.12 33.97
N LYS A 67 25.11 5.75 32.78
CA LYS A 67 26.55 5.52 32.51
C LYS A 67 27.41 6.73 32.90
N TYR A 68 26.92 7.94 32.61
CA TYR A 68 27.59 9.20 32.92
C TYR A 68 27.24 9.78 34.30
N ARG A 69 26.77 8.92 35.24
CA ARG A 69 26.56 9.26 36.66
C ARG A 69 25.52 10.35 36.93
N LEU A 70 24.60 10.60 35.99
CA LEU A 70 23.55 11.62 36.10
C LEU A 70 22.17 11.05 36.45
N HIS A 71 22.08 9.78 36.86
CA HIS A 71 20.79 9.16 37.22
C HIS A 71 20.05 9.90 38.35
N GLY A 72 20.78 10.36 39.38
CA GLY A 72 20.19 11.11 40.49
C GLY A 72 19.62 12.46 40.06
N LEU A 73 20.29 13.14 39.12
CA LEU A 73 19.80 14.38 38.50
C LEU A 73 18.51 14.11 37.71
N LEU A 74 18.56 13.11 36.83
CA LEU A 74 17.43 12.74 35.99
C LEU A 74 16.17 12.40 36.80
N LYS A 75 16.32 11.62 37.88
CA LYS A 75 15.21 11.23 38.75
C LYS A 75 14.61 12.42 39.49
N LEU A 76 15.44 13.31 40.04
CA LEU A 76 14.99 14.39 40.93
C LEU A 76 14.47 15.62 40.20
N LYS A 77 14.95 15.89 38.98
CA LYS A 77 14.58 17.09 38.22
C LYS A 77 13.68 16.84 37.02
N TYR A 78 13.70 15.63 36.47
CA TYR A 78 13.07 15.33 35.19
C TYR A 78 12.20 14.08 35.23
N GLU A 79 11.82 13.60 36.42
CA GLU A 79 10.91 12.45 36.61
C GLU A 79 11.32 11.19 35.81
N ASN A 80 12.61 10.95 35.64
CA ASN A 80 13.16 9.87 34.79
C ASN A 80 12.88 10.01 33.28
N SER A 81 12.62 11.22 32.78
CA SER A 81 12.43 11.53 31.36
C SER A 81 13.72 12.08 30.72
N PRO A 82 14.46 11.28 29.94
CA PRO A 82 15.62 11.76 29.19
C PRO A 82 15.28 12.92 28.25
N TYR A 83 14.07 12.91 27.68
CA TYR A 83 13.63 13.98 26.80
C TYR A 83 13.43 15.29 27.56
N ALA A 84 12.76 15.28 28.71
CA ALA A 84 12.56 16.50 29.51
C ALA A 84 13.91 17.14 29.86
N MET A 85 14.91 16.31 30.21
CA MET A 85 16.27 16.75 30.50
C MET A 85 16.95 17.45 29.32
N ILE A 86 16.86 16.90 28.10
CA ILE A 86 17.52 17.51 26.92
C ILE A 86 16.74 18.72 26.38
N ASN A 87 15.40 18.70 26.47
CA ASN A 87 14.55 19.82 26.08
C ASN A 87 14.73 21.02 27.03
N ASP A 88 15.02 20.81 28.32
CA ASP A 88 15.34 21.90 29.24
C ASP A 88 16.67 22.61 28.87
N VAL A 89 17.64 21.86 28.33
CA VAL A 89 18.92 22.41 27.87
C VAL A 89 18.81 23.11 26.51
N TYR A 90 18.01 22.53 25.61
CA TYR A 90 17.77 23.02 24.25
C TYR A 90 16.26 23.14 23.98
N PRO A 91 15.59 24.18 24.51
CA PRO A 91 14.14 24.31 24.44
C PRO A 91 13.60 24.27 23.01
N ASN A 92 12.64 23.37 22.77
CA ASN A 92 11.93 23.18 21.51
C ASN A 92 12.81 22.87 20.29
N ARG A 93 14.09 22.55 20.50
CA ARG A 93 15.02 22.20 19.43
C ARG A 93 14.79 20.79 18.88
N PHE A 94 14.31 19.89 19.73
CA PHE A 94 14.02 18.51 19.38
C PHE A 94 12.56 18.18 19.67
N LYS A 95 12.02 17.20 18.95
CA LYS A 95 10.73 16.58 19.24
C LYS A 95 10.95 15.22 19.90
N GLU A 96 10.01 14.81 20.74
CA GLU A 96 10.11 13.55 21.51
C GLU A 96 10.29 12.32 20.61
N TRP A 97 9.63 12.31 19.46
CA TRP A 97 9.72 11.23 18.47
C TRP A 97 11.03 11.25 17.67
N GLU A 98 11.81 12.32 17.71
CA GLU A 98 13.14 12.37 17.11
C GLU A 98 14.21 11.62 17.92
N PHE A 99 13.86 11.06 19.08
CA PHE A 99 14.75 10.19 19.84
C PHE A 99 14.53 8.72 19.48
N LYS A 100 15.56 7.88 19.69
CA LYS A 100 15.48 6.43 19.47
C LYS A 100 14.36 5.75 20.28
N MET A 101 14.04 6.27 21.46
CA MET A 101 12.90 5.82 22.25
C MET A 101 12.08 7.03 22.71
N THR A 102 10.79 7.00 22.43
CA THR A 102 9.84 7.95 23.02
C THR A 102 9.59 7.61 24.49
N PRO A 103 9.27 8.59 25.35
CA PRO A 103 8.86 8.33 26.73
C PRO A 103 7.70 7.33 26.83
N LEU A 104 7.58 6.67 27.99
CA LEU A 104 6.45 5.78 28.26
C LEU A 104 5.13 6.57 28.15
N ASN A 105 4.11 5.99 27.52
CA ASN A 105 2.81 6.62 27.28
C ASN A 105 2.85 7.95 26.51
N PHE A 106 3.95 8.23 25.80
CA PHE A 106 4.08 9.45 25.01
C PHE A 106 3.01 9.54 23.91
N TRP A 107 2.80 8.42 23.20
CA TRP A 107 1.91 8.35 22.05
C TRP A 107 0.46 8.31 22.48
N THR A 108 -0.28 9.35 22.07
CA THR A 108 -1.74 9.33 22.00
C THR A 108 -2.15 9.18 20.53
N LYS A 109 -3.39 8.76 20.29
CA LYS A 109 -3.98 8.69 18.94
C LYS A 109 -3.82 10.03 18.23
N GLU A 110 -4.11 11.12 18.91
CA GLU A 110 -4.03 12.48 18.37
C GLU A 110 -2.60 12.89 17.99
N LYS A 111 -1.61 12.68 18.86
CA LYS A 111 -0.21 13.00 18.55
C LYS A 111 0.31 12.22 17.34
N ALA A 112 -0.03 10.94 17.26
CA ALA A 112 0.39 10.09 16.14
C ALA A 112 -0.26 10.54 14.82
N LEU A 113 -1.54 10.91 14.84
CA LEU A 113 -2.23 11.42 13.65
C LEU A 113 -1.74 12.83 13.25
N GLN A 114 -1.42 13.70 14.21
CA GLN A 114 -0.82 15.01 13.93
C GLN A 114 0.54 14.86 13.25
N LEU A 115 1.41 13.98 13.76
CA LEU A 115 2.70 13.71 13.11
C LEU A 115 2.50 13.09 11.72
N LEU A 116 1.62 12.10 11.59
CA LEU A 116 1.34 11.50 10.29
C LEU A 116 0.83 12.52 9.27
N ARG A 117 -0.05 13.42 9.69
CA ARG A 117 -0.55 14.52 8.86
C ARG A 117 0.59 15.42 8.39
N TRP A 118 1.40 15.90 9.33
CA TRP A 118 2.52 16.78 9.03
C TRP A 118 3.53 16.14 8.06
N ILE A 119 3.84 14.84 8.24
CA ILE A 119 4.73 14.12 7.31
C ILE A 119 4.13 14.10 5.90
N ILE A 120 2.84 13.75 5.78
CA ILE A 120 2.16 13.61 4.49
C ILE A 120 1.97 14.96 3.79
N GLU A 121 1.50 15.97 4.52
CA GLU A 121 1.02 17.24 3.97
C GLU A 121 2.13 18.30 3.88
N ASP A 122 3.01 18.39 4.88
CA ASP A 122 3.98 19.46 5.01
C ASP A 122 5.40 19.03 4.63
N GLU A 123 5.86 17.89 5.16
CA GLU A 123 7.24 17.41 4.98
C GLU A 123 7.46 16.79 3.60
N GLU A 124 6.70 15.74 3.26
CA GLU A 124 6.86 14.99 2.00
C GLU A 124 5.90 15.43 0.89
N LYS A 125 4.85 16.19 1.22
CA LYS A 125 3.84 16.72 0.27
C LYS A 125 3.32 15.63 -0.68
N LEU A 126 2.93 14.48 -0.12
CA LEU A 126 2.56 13.30 -0.89
C LEU A 126 1.21 13.49 -1.57
N SER A 127 1.18 13.22 -2.89
CA SER A 127 -0.08 13.06 -3.60
C SER A 127 -0.80 11.77 -3.17
N PRO A 128 -2.15 11.71 -3.29
CA PRO A 128 -2.89 10.49 -2.98
C PRO A 128 -2.37 9.25 -3.72
N GLN A 129 -1.99 9.40 -4.99
CA GLN A 129 -1.46 8.30 -5.81
C GLN A 129 -0.11 7.83 -5.31
N LYS A 130 0.76 8.75 -4.88
CA LYS A 130 2.06 8.39 -4.32
C LYS A 130 1.89 7.70 -2.97
N LEU A 131 0.97 8.18 -2.15
CA LEU A 131 0.65 7.58 -0.85
C LEU A 131 0.22 6.13 -1.01
N LEU A 132 -0.71 5.81 -1.93
CA LEU A 132 -1.14 4.43 -2.19
C LEU A 132 0.02 3.49 -2.57
N GLN A 133 1.07 4.02 -3.20
CA GLN A 133 2.23 3.23 -3.64
C GLN A 133 3.24 2.95 -2.53
N ILE A 134 3.51 3.94 -1.67
CA ILE A 134 4.61 3.86 -0.69
C ILE A 134 4.14 3.61 0.74
N TYR A 135 2.90 3.99 1.07
CA TYR A 135 2.37 3.92 2.42
C TYR A 135 2.20 2.46 2.86
N GLY A 136 2.70 2.16 4.05
CA GLY A 136 2.65 0.85 4.66
C GLY A 136 3.56 0.77 5.87
N GLN A 137 3.66 -0.42 6.47
CA GLN A 137 4.41 -0.61 7.71
C GLN A 137 5.88 -0.19 7.59
N LYS A 138 6.54 -0.51 6.46
CA LYS A 138 7.93 -0.08 6.20
C LYS A 138 8.08 1.43 6.20
N TRP A 139 7.22 2.13 5.45
CA TRP A 139 7.24 3.59 5.36
C TRP A 139 7.00 4.24 6.73
N LEU A 140 6.00 3.75 7.49
CA LEU A 140 5.72 4.20 8.86
C LEU A 140 6.90 3.97 9.82
N ASN A 141 7.59 2.82 9.70
CA ASN A 141 8.74 2.50 10.55
C ASN A 141 9.91 3.47 10.32
N GLU A 142 10.20 3.79 9.06
CA GLU A 142 11.25 4.76 8.68
C GLU A 142 10.96 6.17 9.23
N ARG A 143 9.68 6.51 9.45
CA ARG A 143 9.23 7.79 10.03
C ARG A 143 8.89 7.72 11.51
N ARG A 144 9.42 6.68 12.19
CA ARG A 144 9.31 6.52 13.65
C ARG A 144 7.88 6.42 14.18
N LEU A 145 6.94 6.02 13.31
CA LEU A 145 5.55 5.74 13.65
C LEU A 145 5.29 4.26 13.98
N SER A 146 6.35 3.44 14.10
CA SER A 146 6.25 2.00 14.42
C SER A 146 5.61 1.73 15.78
N ALA A 147 6.01 2.49 16.80
CA ALA A 147 5.48 2.36 18.16
C ALA A 147 3.98 2.72 18.26
N PRO A 148 3.52 3.91 17.80
CA PRO A 148 2.10 4.23 17.87
C PRO A 148 1.26 3.31 16.98
N LEU A 149 1.76 2.93 15.79
CA LEU A 149 1.11 1.95 14.92
C LEU A 149 0.80 0.64 15.65
N ARG A 150 1.79 0.10 16.39
CA ARG A 150 1.61 -1.16 17.13
C ARG A 150 0.66 -1.03 18.31
N VAL A 151 0.75 0.06 19.08
CA VAL A 151 0.02 0.21 20.36
C VAL A 151 -1.42 0.68 20.16
N ILE A 152 -1.68 1.49 19.13
CA ILE A 152 -2.98 2.16 18.95
C ILE A 152 -3.81 1.50 17.84
N TRP A 153 -3.16 0.95 16.81
CA TRP A 153 -3.81 0.39 15.63
C TRP A 153 -3.52 -1.10 15.41
N ASP A 154 -3.06 -1.80 16.45
CA ASP A 154 -2.71 -3.23 16.40
C ASP A 154 -1.77 -3.60 15.24
N GLY A 155 -0.92 -2.67 14.83
CA GLY A 155 -0.01 -2.87 13.71
C GLY A 155 -0.61 -2.64 12.32
N SER A 156 -1.87 -2.21 12.19
CA SER A 156 -2.57 -1.99 10.92
C SER A 156 -2.29 -0.60 10.32
N PRO A 157 -1.51 -0.50 9.22
CA PRO A 157 -1.26 0.79 8.57
C PRO A 157 -2.55 1.39 8.02
N TYR A 158 -3.45 0.53 7.51
CA TYR A 158 -4.73 0.96 6.96
C TYR A 158 -5.63 1.59 8.03
N ALA A 159 -5.74 0.98 9.21
CA ALA A 159 -6.54 1.54 10.28
C ALA A 159 -6.04 2.95 10.67
N MET A 160 -4.72 3.14 10.71
CA MET A 160 -4.11 4.43 11.00
C MET A 160 -4.39 5.50 9.93
N ILE A 161 -4.28 5.17 8.64
CA ILE A 161 -4.55 6.16 7.57
C ILE A 161 -6.05 6.43 7.41
N ASN A 162 -6.90 5.44 7.66
CA ASN A 162 -8.34 5.61 7.64
C ASN A 162 -8.83 6.47 8.82
N ASP A 163 -8.17 6.40 9.97
CA ASP A 163 -8.43 7.35 11.07
C ASP A 163 -8.01 8.78 10.71
N LEU A 164 -6.90 8.96 9.97
CA LEU A 164 -6.44 10.28 9.53
C LEU A 164 -7.34 10.88 8.44
N TYR A 165 -7.72 10.05 7.46
CA TYR A 165 -8.55 10.41 6.32
C TYR A 165 -9.74 9.44 6.19
N PRO A 166 -10.79 9.62 6.99
CA PRO A 166 -11.94 8.72 7.03
C PRO A 166 -12.53 8.45 5.66
N ASN A 167 -12.58 7.16 5.28
CA ASN A 167 -13.18 6.66 4.04
C ASN A 167 -12.58 7.22 2.74
N ARG A 168 -11.44 7.91 2.81
CA ARG A 168 -10.78 8.50 1.63
C ARG A 168 -10.12 7.44 0.75
N PHE A 169 -9.62 6.38 1.36
CA PHE A 169 -8.96 5.26 0.68
C PHE A 169 -9.65 3.96 1.05
N LYS A 170 -9.66 3.00 0.14
CA LYS A 170 -10.01 1.62 0.45
C LYS A 170 -8.76 0.82 0.74
N GLU A 171 -8.87 -0.16 1.64
CA GLU A 171 -7.72 -0.98 2.07
C GLU A 171 -7.05 -1.72 0.91
N TRP A 172 -7.85 -2.17 -0.06
CA TRP A 172 -7.37 -2.84 -1.27
C TRP A 172 -6.70 -1.93 -2.29
N GLU A 173 -6.72 -0.60 -2.10
CA GLU A 173 -6.01 0.32 -3.01
C GLU A 173 -4.51 0.41 -2.71
N PHE A 174 -4.07 0.00 -1.51
CA PHE A 174 -2.67 -0.02 -1.13
C PHE A 174 -1.97 -1.26 -1.70
N THR A 175 -0.65 -1.14 -1.94
CA THR A 175 0.14 -2.18 -2.63
C THR A 175 0.17 -3.55 -1.95
N LYS A 176 -0.11 -3.62 -0.64
CA LYS A 176 -0.12 -4.86 0.13
C LYS A 176 -1.37 -4.95 0.99
N ALA A 177 -2.25 -5.87 0.60
CA ALA A 177 -3.30 -6.34 1.49
C ALA A 177 -2.68 -7.19 2.64
N PRO A 178 -3.17 -7.09 3.88
CA PRO A 178 -2.75 -7.97 4.97
C PRO A 178 -2.97 -9.46 4.66
N ASN A 179 -2.29 -10.34 5.40
CA ASN A 179 -2.58 -11.77 5.38
C ASN A 179 -4.04 -12.03 5.75
N ASN A 180 -4.70 -12.95 5.06
CA ASN A 180 -6.12 -13.27 5.24
C ASN A 180 -7.08 -12.07 5.05
N PHE A 181 -6.64 -11.01 4.38
CA PHE A 181 -7.47 -9.84 4.13
C PHE A 181 -8.66 -10.16 3.22
N TRP A 182 -8.40 -10.91 2.15
CA TRP A 182 -9.39 -11.23 1.14
C TRP A 182 -10.41 -12.24 1.66
N THR A 183 -11.68 -11.85 1.61
CA THR A 183 -12.82 -12.78 1.51
C THR A 183 -13.36 -12.75 0.10
N LYS A 184 -14.21 -13.72 -0.23
CA LYS A 184 -14.90 -13.76 -1.53
C LYS A 184 -15.69 -12.46 -1.77
N GLU A 185 -16.42 -11.99 -0.77
CA GLU A 185 -17.26 -10.79 -0.80
C GLU A 185 -16.42 -9.52 -0.96
N LYS A 186 -15.32 -9.39 -0.19
CA LYS A 186 -14.42 -8.23 -0.30
C LYS A 186 -13.77 -8.13 -1.67
N ALA A 187 -13.36 -9.27 -2.24
CA ALA A 187 -12.78 -9.29 -3.58
C ALA A 187 -13.80 -8.87 -4.65
N LEU A 188 -15.05 -9.31 -4.54
CA LEU A 188 -16.13 -8.87 -5.43
C LEU A 188 -16.44 -7.38 -5.25
N GLN A 189 -16.48 -6.88 -4.02
CA GLN A 189 -16.67 -5.45 -3.74
C GLN A 189 -15.55 -4.59 -4.32
N ALA A 190 -14.29 -5.01 -4.16
CA ALA A 190 -13.13 -4.34 -4.72
C ALA A 190 -13.19 -4.29 -6.25
N LEU A 191 -13.56 -5.41 -6.88
CA LEU A 191 -13.73 -5.48 -8.32
C LEU A 191 -14.88 -4.58 -8.80
N LYS A 192 -16.05 -4.66 -8.16
CA LYS A 192 -17.23 -3.84 -8.49
C LYS A 192 -16.91 -2.35 -8.40
N TRP A 193 -16.34 -1.93 -7.28
CA TRP A 193 -15.96 -0.53 -7.07
C TRP A 193 -14.93 -0.06 -8.10
N THR A 194 -13.99 -0.93 -8.49
CA THR A 194 -13.01 -0.58 -9.53
C THR A 194 -13.69 -0.35 -10.88
N ILE A 195 -14.59 -1.25 -11.27
CA ILE A 195 -15.30 -1.18 -12.55
C ILE A 195 -16.24 0.03 -12.58
N GLU A 196 -17.08 0.19 -11.56
CA GLU A 196 -18.21 1.13 -11.57
C GLU A 196 -17.82 2.54 -11.11
N GLU A 197 -16.95 2.66 -10.11
CA GLU A 197 -16.67 3.95 -9.45
C GLU A 197 -15.31 4.52 -9.86
N LYS A 198 -14.25 3.70 -9.78
CA LYS A 198 -12.88 4.16 -10.03
C LYS A 198 -12.59 4.39 -11.50
N GLU A 199 -12.82 3.36 -12.32
CA GLU A 199 -12.50 3.39 -13.75
C GLU A 199 -13.73 3.71 -14.62
N LYS A 200 -14.95 3.58 -14.07
CA LYS A 200 -16.24 3.85 -14.77
C LYS A 200 -16.32 3.17 -16.13
N LEU A 201 -15.93 1.90 -16.17
CA LEU A 201 -15.82 1.12 -17.39
C LEU A 201 -17.20 0.78 -17.93
N ASN A 202 -17.40 1.02 -19.23
CA ASN A 202 -18.51 0.40 -19.93
C ASN A 202 -18.20 -1.07 -20.26
N GLN A 203 -19.24 -1.82 -20.67
CA GLN A 203 -19.10 -3.26 -20.97
C GLN A 203 -18.03 -3.56 -22.02
N GLU A 204 -17.91 -2.74 -23.07
CA GLU A 204 -16.92 -2.98 -24.14
C GLU A 204 -15.50 -2.68 -23.67
N GLN A 205 -15.28 -1.64 -22.86
CA GLN A 205 -13.99 -1.36 -22.23
C GLN A 205 -13.59 -2.51 -21.31
N LEU A 206 -14.52 -2.96 -20.46
CA LEU A 206 -14.29 -4.08 -19.55
C LEU A 206 -13.90 -5.35 -20.32
N LYS A 207 -14.65 -5.71 -21.37
CA LYS A 207 -14.33 -6.85 -22.24
C LYS A 207 -12.94 -6.77 -22.88
N ASN A 208 -12.37 -5.58 -23.04
CA ASN A 208 -11.06 -5.34 -23.65
C ASN A 208 -9.89 -5.36 -22.65
N ILE A 209 -10.12 -5.00 -21.39
CA ILE A 209 -9.05 -4.92 -20.38
C ILE A 209 -9.08 -6.08 -19.37
N TYR A 210 -10.22 -6.72 -19.19
CA TYR A 210 -10.44 -7.72 -18.16
C TYR A 210 -9.67 -9.02 -18.46
N GLU A 211 -8.47 -9.12 -17.89
CA GLU A 211 -7.62 -10.31 -17.93
C GLU A 211 -6.84 -10.50 -16.61
N LYS A 212 -6.15 -11.64 -16.47
CA LYS A 212 -5.31 -11.94 -15.29
C LYS A 212 -4.32 -10.82 -14.96
N LYS A 213 -3.75 -10.17 -15.97
CA LYS A 213 -2.78 -9.08 -15.81
C LYS A 213 -3.40 -7.86 -15.14
N TRP A 214 -4.55 -7.39 -15.64
CA TRP A 214 -5.28 -6.25 -15.05
C TRP A 214 -5.69 -6.55 -13.61
N LEU A 215 -6.25 -7.74 -13.35
CA LEU A 215 -6.59 -8.17 -11.99
C LEU A 215 -5.38 -8.27 -11.04
N THR A 216 -4.20 -8.64 -11.57
CA THR A 216 -2.95 -8.65 -10.80
C THR A 216 -2.52 -7.22 -10.44
N GLN A 217 -2.68 -6.26 -11.35
CA GLN A 217 -2.41 -4.84 -11.08
C GLN A 217 -3.33 -4.26 -10.00
N LEU A 218 -4.56 -4.78 -9.89
CA LEU A 218 -5.50 -4.45 -8.82
C LEU A 218 -5.24 -5.19 -7.49
N GLY A 219 -4.19 -6.03 -7.42
CA GLY A 219 -3.91 -6.83 -6.21
C GLY A 219 -4.86 -8.00 -5.98
N LEU A 220 -5.74 -8.33 -6.94
CA LEU A 220 -6.76 -9.37 -6.83
C LEU A 220 -6.25 -10.78 -7.16
N ARG A 221 -4.95 -10.94 -7.51
CA ARG A 221 -4.41 -12.25 -7.91
C ARG A 221 -4.59 -13.32 -6.83
N GLY A 222 -4.27 -12.99 -5.58
CA GLY A 222 -4.44 -13.92 -4.46
C GLY A 222 -5.90 -14.33 -4.26
N ALA A 223 -6.83 -13.39 -4.35
CA ALA A 223 -8.27 -13.66 -4.23
C ALA A 223 -8.78 -14.58 -5.35
N ILE A 224 -8.36 -14.35 -6.60
CA ILE A 224 -8.74 -15.15 -7.77
C ILE A 224 -8.25 -16.60 -7.63
N GLN A 225 -7.04 -16.79 -7.12
CA GLN A 225 -6.50 -18.12 -6.85
C GLN A 225 -7.26 -18.83 -5.74
N LEU A 226 -7.62 -18.13 -4.66
CA LEU A 226 -8.28 -18.71 -3.49
C LEU A 226 -9.74 -19.10 -3.72
N TYR A 227 -10.52 -18.27 -4.42
CA TYR A 227 -11.98 -18.43 -4.48
C TYR A 227 -12.52 -18.83 -5.86
N TRP A 228 -11.71 -18.70 -6.91
CA TRP A 228 -12.15 -18.92 -8.29
C TRP A 228 -11.20 -19.83 -9.09
N ASN A 229 -10.38 -20.65 -8.43
CA ASN A 229 -9.46 -21.60 -9.07
C ASN A 229 -8.57 -20.95 -10.15
N ASP A 230 -8.09 -19.74 -9.88
CA ASP A 230 -7.29 -18.93 -10.82
C ASP A 230 -8.02 -18.60 -12.15
N SER A 231 -9.36 -18.53 -12.13
CA SER A 231 -10.22 -18.17 -13.27
C SER A 231 -10.78 -16.75 -13.14
N PRO A 232 -10.26 -15.77 -13.91
CA PRO A 232 -10.84 -14.43 -14.01
C PRO A 232 -12.31 -14.45 -14.42
N TYR A 233 -12.68 -15.33 -15.35
CA TYR A 233 -14.05 -15.40 -15.83
C TYR A 233 -15.00 -15.88 -14.72
N ALA A 234 -14.59 -16.86 -13.91
CA ALA A 234 -15.42 -17.28 -12.80
C ALA A 234 -15.69 -16.13 -11.82
N MET A 235 -14.70 -15.26 -11.57
CA MET A 235 -14.88 -14.07 -10.75
C MET A 235 -15.84 -13.04 -11.37
N ILE A 236 -15.72 -12.73 -12.67
CA ILE A 236 -16.62 -11.73 -13.29
C ILE A 236 -18.04 -12.25 -13.44
N ASN A 237 -18.21 -13.55 -13.70
CA ASN A 237 -19.53 -14.17 -13.77
C ASN A 237 -20.17 -14.28 -12.39
N ASP A 238 -19.39 -14.36 -11.31
CA ASP A 238 -19.92 -14.29 -9.94
C ASP A 238 -20.34 -12.87 -9.57
N LEU A 239 -19.61 -11.85 -10.05
CA LEU A 239 -19.98 -10.44 -9.86
C LEU A 239 -21.20 -10.04 -10.69
N TYR A 240 -21.24 -10.46 -11.96
CA TYR A 240 -22.30 -10.17 -12.93
C TYR A 240 -22.83 -11.47 -13.57
N PRO A 241 -23.70 -12.20 -12.86
CA PRO A 241 -24.20 -13.50 -13.28
C PRO A 241 -24.78 -13.50 -14.70
N ASN A 242 -24.21 -14.36 -15.56
CA ASN A 242 -24.66 -14.61 -16.93
C ASN A 242 -24.69 -13.37 -17.84
N GLN A 243 -24.03 -12.29 -17.45
CA GLN A 243 -24.05 -11.04 -18.20
C GLN A 243 -23.04 -11.04 -19.36
N PHE A 244 -22.00 -11.88 -19.27
CA PHE A 244 -20.95 -12.02 -20.27
C PHE A 244 -20.77 -13.49 -20.65
N LYS A 245 -20.33 -13.74 -21.88
CA LYS A 245 -19.79 -15.04 -22.30
C LYS A 245 -18.26 -15.06 -22.20
N GLU A 246 -17.68 -16.23 -22.00
CA GLU A 246 -16.23 -16.41 -21.85
C GLU A 246 -15.43 -15.87 -23.04
N TRP A 247 -15.95 -16.05 -24.25
CA TRP A 247 -15.32 -15.62 -25.49
C TRP A 247 -15.51 -14.13 -25.78
N GLU A 248 -16.34 -13.43 -25.00
CA GLU A 248 -16.48 -11.98 -25.09
C GLU A 248 -15.35 -11.23 -24.38
N PHE A 249 -14.40 -11.91 -23.72
CA PHE A 249 -13.19 -11.31 -23.13
C PHE A 249 -11.96 -11.52 -24.01
N THR A 250 -10.91 -10.70 -23.86
CA THR A 250 -9.76 -10.68 -24.81
C THR A 250 -9.06 -12.02 -24.89
N LYS A 251 -9.13 -12.78 -23.79
CA LYS A 251 -8.67 -14.15 -23.69
C LYS A 251 -9.75 -15.00 -23.05
N ALA A 252 -10.21 -15.99 -23.80
CA ALA A 252 -10.99 -17.08 -23.23
C ALA A 252 -10.12 -17.87 -22.21
N PRO A 253 -10.73 -18.51 -21.20
CA PRO A 253 -10.00 -19.34 -20.25
C PRO A 253 -9.15 -20.43 -20.93
N ASN A 254 -8.09 -20.89 -20.26
CA ASN A 254 -7.27 -22.00 -20.75
C ASN A 254 -8.14 -23.24 -20.97
N ASN A 255 -7.93 -23.94 -22.09
CA ASN A 255 -8.71 -25.11 -22.50
C ASN A 255 -10.22 -24.87 -22.64
N PHE A 256 -10.67 -23.62 -22.73
CA PHE A 256 -12.08 -23.29 -22.90
C PHE A 256 -12.66 -23.84 -24.20
N TRP A 257 -11.95 -23.63 -25.32
CA TRP A 257 -12.45 -23.96 -26.64
C TRP A 257 -12.54 -25.47 -26.86
N THR A 258 -13.75 -25.93 -27.18
CA THR A 258 -14.06 -27.18 -27.88
C THR A 258 -14.65 -26.82 -29.24
N LYS A 259 -14.73 -27.80 -30.16
CA LYS A 259 -15.36 -27.59 -31.47
C LYS A 259 -16.82 -27.15 -31.32
N GLU A 260 -17.57 -27.79 -30.43
CA GLU A 260 -18.96 -27.46 -30.09
C GLU A 260 -19.11 -26.03 -29.56
N LYS A 261 -18.35 -25.64 -28.53
CA LYS A 261 -18.39 -24.28 -27.97
C LYS A 261 -18.04 -23.20 -29.00
N ALA A 262 -17.16 -23.51 -29.94
CA ALA A 262 -16.82 -22.59 -31.02
C ALA A 262 -17.98 -22.39 -32.01
N LEU A 263 -18.73 -23.45 -32.31
CA LEU A 263 -19.96 -23.36 -33.11
C LEU A 263 -21.07 -22.62 -32.35
N ASP A 264 -21.25 -22.88 -31.05
CA ASP A 264 -22.21 -22.15 -30.22
C ASP A 264 -21.88 -20.65 -30.13
N ALA A 265 -20.59 -20.32 -29.95
CA ALA A 265 -20.14 -18.94 -29.94
C ALA A 265 -20.38 -18.26 -31.29
N LEU A 266 -20.14 -18.97 -32.40
CA LEU A 266 -20.44 -18.46 -33.73
C LEU A 266 -21.94 -18.25 -33.95
N ARG A 267 -22.77 -19.24 -33.60
CA ARG A 267 -24.22 -19.18 -33.68
C ARG A 267 -24.77 -18.00 -32.91
N TRP A 268 -24.40 -17.89 -31.63
CA TRP A 268 -24.82 -16.80 -30.77
C TRP A 268 -24.38 -15.43 -31.32
N THR A 269 -23.18 -15.34 -31.90
CA THR A 269 -22.70 -14.07 -32.50
C THR A 269 -23.57 -13.65 -33.70
N ILE A 270 -23.95 -14.61 -34.55
CA ILE A 270 -24.76 -14.36 -35.74
C ILE A 270 -26.22 -14.06 -35.36
N GLU A 271 -26.82 -14.94 -34.56
CA GLU A 271 -28.26 -14.99 -34.33
C GLU A 271 -28.70 -14.04 -33.20
N GLU A 272 -27.91 -13.93 -32.13
CA GLU A 272 -28.31 -13.20 -30.92
C GLU A 272 -27.63 -11.82 -30.82
N LYS A 273 -26.30 -11.79 -31.00
CA LYS A 273 -25.51 -10.56 -30.82
C LYS A 273 -25.70 -9.57 -31.96
N GLU A 274 -25.46 -10.00 -33.21
CA GLU A 274 -25.60 -9.12 -34.38
C GLU A 274 -26.95 -9.26 -35.09
N LYS A 275 -27.72 -10.33 -34.81
CA LYS A 275 -29.03 -10.62 -35.43
C LYS A 275 -28.99 -10.51 -36.96
N LEU A 276 -27.96 -11.11 -37.57
CA LEU A 276 -27.71 -10.99 -38.99
C LEU A 276 -28.73 -11.77 -39.80
N THR A 277 -29.31 -11.11 -40.81
CA THR A 277 -30.04 -11.83 -41.86
C THR A 277 -29.07 -12.60 -42.77
N ASP A 278 -29.56 -13.59 -43.50
CA ASP A 278 -28.74 -14.38 -44.44
C ASP A 278 -27.95 -13.48 -45.41
N ASN A 279 -28.59 -12.46 -45.98
CA ASN A 279 -27.91 -11.50 -46.87
C ASN A 279 -26.83 -10.68 -46.17
N GLN A 280 -27.06 -10.23 -44.93
CA GLN A 280 -26.05 -9.49 -44.17
C GLN A 280 -24.88 -10.40 -43.78
N LEU A 281 -25.15 -11.65 -43.44
CA LEU A 281 -24.13 -12.64 -43.11
C LEU A 281 -23.22 -12.89 -44.31
N LEU A 282 -23.77 -13.12 -45.50
CA LEU A 282 -22.99 -13.32 -46.74
C LEU A 282 -22.06 -12.14 -47.05
N GLN A 283 -22.47 -10.92 -46.70
CA GLN A 283 -21.69 -9.69 -46.94
C GLN A 283 -20.63 -9.41 -45.87
N LYS A 284 -20.91 -9.72 -44.59
CA LYS A 284 -20.03 -9.39 -43.45
C LYS A 284 -19.06 -10.52 -43.08
N TYR A 285 -19.49 -11.77 -43.23
CA TYR A 285 -18.76 -12.94 -42.74
C TYR A 285 -17.44 -13.12 -43.48
N THR A 286 -16.36 -12.81 -42.77
CA THR A 286 -14.98 -12.78 -43.28
C THR A 286 -14.03 -13.22 -42.17
N MET A 287 -12.78 -13.52 -42.51
CA MET A 287 -11.75 -13.82 -41.52
C MET A 287 -11.58 -12.66 -40.51
N ASP A 288 -11.67 -11.41 -40.98
CA ASP A 288 -11.56 -10.23 -40.11
C ASP A 288 -12.79 -10.04 -39.24
N TRP A 289 -13.99 -10.41 -39.70
CA TRP A 289 -15.18 -10.47 -38.86
C TRP A 289 -15.03 -11.51 -37.74
N LEU A 290 -14.51 -12.71 -38.04
CA LEU A 290 -14.22 -13.73 -37.03
C LEU A 290 -13.16 -13.28 -36.01
N LYS A 291 -12.10 -12.59 -36.47
CA LYS A 291 -11.07 -12.02 -35.59
C LYS A 291 -11.65 -10.95 -34.66
N ARG A 292 -12.49 -10.04 -35.18
CA ARG A 292 -13.18 -9.01 -34.38
C ARG A 292 -14.08 -9.62 -33.29
N HIS A 293 -14.67 -10.78 -33.56
CA HIS A 293 -15.47 -11.53 -32.59
C HIS A 293 -14.70 -12.60 -31.82
N ARG A 294 -13.35 -12.55 -31.85
CA ARG A 294 -12.46 -13.38 -31.01
C ARG A 294 -12.60 -14.89 -31.28
N LEU A 295 -13.04 -15.26 -32.48
CA LEU A 295 -13.19 -16.64 -32.95
C LEU A 295 -11.97 -17.16 -33.72
N TRP A 296 -10.87 -16.40 -33.78
CA TRP A 296 -9.65 -16.81 -34.49
C TRP A 296 -9.02 -18.09 -33.92
N THR A 297 -8.83 -18.17 -32.61
CA THR A 297 -8.20 -19.33 -31.96
C THR A 297 -8.93 -20.64 -32.24
N PRO A 298 -10.27 -20.75 -32.03
CA PRO A 298 -10.97 -21.97 -32.38
C PRO A 298 -11.04 -22.22 -33.89
N LEU A 299 -11.12 -21.18 -34.71
CA LEU A 299 -11.09 -21.30 -36.18
C LEU A 299 -9.81 -22.02 -36.65
N LEU A 300 -8.65 -21.58 -36.16
CA LEU A 300 -7.37 -22.17 -36.48
C LEU A 300 -7.30 -23.62 -35.98
N ARG A 301 -7.77 -23.88 -34.75
CA ARG A 301 -7.66 -25.17 -34.08
C ARG A 301 -8.52 -26.27 -34.71
N TYR A 302 -9.74 -25.98 -35.12
CA TYR A 302 -10.71 -27.01 -35.54
C TYR A 302 -11.07 -27.00 -37.02
N TRP A 303 -10.81 -25.89 -37.73
CA TRP A 303 -11.12 -25.74 -39.16
C TRP A 303 -9.91 -25.32 -39.99
N ASN A 304 -8.70 -25.51 -39.45
CA ASN A 304 -7.43 -25.18 -40.10
C ASN A 304 -7.39 -23.75 -40.68
N GLY A 305 -8.04 -22.81 -39.98
CA GLY A 305 -8.09 -21.41 -40.39
C GLY A 305 -9.08 -21.08 -41.50
N SER A 306 -9.99 -21.99 -41.89
CA SER A 306 -10.97 -21.80 -42.97
C SER A 306 -12.32 -21.27 -42.47
N PRO A 307 -12.67 -19.98 -42.68
CA PRO A 307 -14.00 -19.44 -42.34
C PRO A 307 -15.14 -20.24 -42.98
N TYR A 308 -14.97 -20.64 -44.25
CA TYR A 308 -16.03 -21.38 -44.94
C TYR A 308 -16.28 -22.75 -44.31
N ALA A 309 -15.21 -23.48 -43.93
CA ALA A 309 -15.38 -24.77 -43.29
C ALA A 309 -16.12 -24.63 -41.95
N MET A 310 -15.85 -23.57 -41.18
CA MET A 310 -16.53 -23.31 -39.91
C MET A 310 -18.02 -22.97 -40.09
N ILE A 311 -18.38 -22.09 -41.03
CA ILE A 311 -19.79 -21.73 -41.26
C ILE A 311 -20.58 -22.86 -41.88
N ASN A 312 -19.97 -23.67 -42.75
CA ASN A 312 -20.62 -24.85 -43.32
C ASN A 312 -20.83 -25.95 -42.27
N ASP A 313 -19.96 -26.04 -41.26
CA ASP A 313 -20.16 -26.95 -40.13
C ASP A 313 -21.29 -26.48 -39.21
N LEU A 314 -21.47 -25.15 -39.06
CA LEU A 314 -22.60 -24.59 -38.32
C LEU A 314 -23.93 -24.73 -39.06
N TYR A 315 -23.94 -24.46 -40.37
CA TYR A 315 -25.12 -24.55 -41.24
C TYR A 315 -24.83 -25.42 -42.46
N PRO A 316 -24.89 -26.77 -42.31
CA PRO A 316 -24.52 -27.72 -43.35
C PRO A 316 -25.25 -27.46 -44.67
N ASN A 317 -24.47 -27.23 -45.73
CA ASN A 317 -24.93 -27.05 -47.10
C ASN A 317 -25.94 -25.90 -47.31
N LYS A 318 -26.06 -24.98 -46.34
CA LYS A 318 -26.97 -23.82 -46.44
C LYS A 318 -26.43 -22.74 -47.38
N TYR A 319 -25.11 -22.58 -47.44
CA TYR A 319 -24.45 -21.52 -48.21
C TYR A 319 -23.34 -22.08 -49.10
N GLU A 320 -23.32 -21.62 -50.36
CA GLU A 320 -22.23 -21.90 -51.29
C GLU A 320 -21.01 -21.01 -51.00
N LYS A 321 -19.81 -21.57 -51.15
CA LYS A 321 -18.56 -20.88 -50.79
C LYS A 321 -18.39 -19.54 -51.48
N HIS A 322 -18.70 -19.46 -52.78
CA HIS A 322 -18.55 -18.24 -53.58
C HIS A 322 -19.58 -17.17 -53.27
N SER A 323 -20.64 -17.48 -52.51
CA SER A 323 -21.69 -16.53 -52.15
C SER A 323 -21.24 -15.56 -51.05
N PHE A 324 -20.20 -15.90 -50.30
CA PHE A 324 -19.58 -15.01 -49.32
C PHE A 324 -18.67 -13.99 -50.01
N ARG A 325 -18.80 -12.72 -49.64
CA ARG A 325 -18.01 -11.60 -50.20
C ARG A 325 -16.49 -11.82 -50.14
N GLY A 326 -15.99 -12.57 -49.16
CA GLY A 326 -14.57 -12.89 -49.04
C GLY A 326 -14.04 -13.88 -50.09
N TYR A 327 -14.94 -14.51 -50.86
CA TYR A 327 -14.64 -15.56 -51.84
C TYR A 327 -15.22 -15.26 -53.23
N THR A 328 -15.86 -14.11 -53.43
CA THR A 328 -16.26 -13.67 -54.76
C THR A 328 -15.01 -13.31 -55.54
N ASN A 329 -14.73 -14.05 -56.61
CA ASN A 329 -13.65 -13.74 -57.54
C ASN A 329 -13.87 -12.31 -58.06
N LYS A 330 -12.91 -11.42 -57.78
CA LYS A 330 -12.76 -10.18 -58.54
C LYS A 330 -12.27 -10.59 -59.93
N TYR A 331 -13.20 -10.85 -60.84
CA TYR A 331 -12.92 -10.82 -62.27
C TYR A 331 -12.86 -9.37 -62.73
#